data_AF-A0A6J7T6W4-F1
#
_entry.id   AF-A0A6J7T6W4-F1
#
_cell.length_a   1.000
_cell.length_b   1.000
_cell.length_c   1.000
_cell.angle_alpha   90.00
_cell.angle_beta   90.00
_cell.angle_gamma   90.00
#
_symmetry.space_group_name_H-M   'P 1'
#
loop_
_entity.id
_entity.type
_entity.pdbx_description
1 polymer ?
#
loop_
_entity_poly.entity_id
_entity_poly.type
_entity_poly.pdbx_seq_one_letter_code
_entity_poly.pdbx_strand_id
1 'polypeptide(L)'
;MVTTTTTVDTEGVNLVILVGEVTSPPVQRTLQSGEIVSSFDMATHVESGRISVPVALAGECDTTHVGDNVCVVGYVRRRFFRSGAGVTSRTEVMADQVISMRRRANVRKSVSRVIEHLSADLEI
;
A
#
# COMPACT_ATOMS: atom_id res chain seq x y z
N MET A 1 -12.37 -8.61 15.20
CA MET A 1 -11.91 -8.07 13.90
C MET A 1 -12.12 -6.56 13.96
N VAL A 2 -11.09 -5.80 14.35
CA VAL A 2 -11.15 -4.34 14.42
C VAL A 2 -10.73 -3.83 13.04
N THR A 3 -11.70 -3.40 12.24
CA THR A 3 -11.42 -2.72 10.97
C THR A 3 -11.06 -1.28 11.30
N THR A 4 -9.80 -1.03 11.63
CA THR A 4 -9.29 0.33 11.79
C THR A 4 -9.48 1.04 10.44
N THR A 5 -10.40 1.99 10.40
CA THR A 5 -10.67 2.78 9.20
C THR A 5 -9.59 3.86 9.14
N THR A 6 -8.40 3.49 8.66
CA THR A 6 -7.31 4.44 8.46
C THR A 6 -7.74 5.40 7.36
N THR A 7 -8.12 6.61 7.76
CA THR A 7 -8.33 7.72 6.85
C THR A 7 -6.98 8.07 6.26
N VAL A 8 -6.88 8.01 4.93
CA VAL A 8 -5.71 8.53 4.21
C VAL A 8 -5.76 10.05 4.38
N ASP A 9 -4.71 10.59 5.00
CA ASP A 9 -4.51 12.03 5.18
C ASP A 9 -4.06 12.64 3.85
N THR A 10 -4.77 13.67 3.40
CA THR A 10 -4.54 14.33 2.11
C THR A 10 -4.04 15.77 2.26
N GLU A 11 -3.79 16.27 3.48
CA GLU A 11 -3.14 17.56 3.66
C GLU A 11 -1.66 17.49 3.22
N GLY A 12 -1.22 18.35 2.29
CA GLY A 12 0.15 18.28 1.75
C GLY A 12 0.42 17.01 0.92
N VAL A 13 -0.57 16.61 0.12
CA VAL A 13 -0.76 15.34 -0.60
C VAL A 13 0.51 14.61 -1.07
N ASN A 14 0.69 13.41 -0.54
CA ASN A 14 1.48 12.33 -1.12
C ASN A 14 0.58 11.09 -1.20
N LEU A 15 -0.03 10.86 -2.36
CA LEU A 15 -1.04 9.82 -2.55
C LEU A 15 -0.62 8.83 -3.63
N VAL A 16 -0.90 7.55 -3.39
CA VAL A 16 -0.78 6.46 -4.35
C VAL A 16 -2.02 5.59 -4.34
N ILE A 17 -2.49 5.27 -5.54
CA ILE A 17 -3.47 4.21 -5.78
C ILE A 17 -2.85 3.23 -6.79
N LEU A 18 -2.70 1.97 -6.40
CA LEU A 18 -2.21 0.90 -7.28
C LEU A 18 -3.30 -0.16 -7.45
N VAL A 19 -3.48 -0.63 -8.68
CA VAL A 19 -4.31 -1.80 -8.97
C VAL A 19 -3.46 -2.79 -9.74
N GLY A 20 -3.27 -3.98 -9.17
CA GLY A 20 -2.38 -4.96 -9.76
C GLY A 20 -2.32 -6.27 -8.98
N GLU A 21 -1.40 -7.12 -9.42
CA GLU A 21 -1.25 -8.48 -8.93
C GLU A 21 -0.15 -8.55 -7.86
N VAL A 22 -0.38 -9.32 -6.81
CA VAL A 22 0.62 -9.64 -5.79
C VAL A 22 1.60 -10.67 -6.34
N THR A 23 2.88 -10.37 -6.25
CA THR A 23 3.96 -11.10 -6.93
C THR A 23 4.89 -11.83 -5.97
N SER A 24 4.89 -11.44 -4.69
CA SER A 24 5.56 -12.17 -3.62
C SER A 24 4.59 -12.34 -2.44
N PRO A 25 4.70 -13.45 -1.68
CA PRO A 25 3.82 -13.67 -0.54
C PRO A 25 4.07 -12.61 0.53
N PRO A 26 3.04 -12.16 1.27
CA PRO A 26 3.24 -11.27 2.39
C PRO A 26 4.18 -11.87 3.43
N VAL A 27 5.20 -11.11 3.78
CA VAL A 27 6.14 -11.41 4.86
C VAL A 27 5.78 -10.53 6.04
N GLN A 28 5.48 -11.16 7.17
CA GLN A 28 5.19 -10.48 8.43
C GLN A 28 6.43 -10.47 9.31
N ARG A 29 6.66 -9.35 10.00
CA ARG A 29 7.73 -9.21 10.98
C ARG A 29 7.23 -8.46 12.21
N THR A 30 7.62 -8.92 13.38
CA THR A 30 7.42 -8.18 14.63
C THR A 30 8.62 -7.25 14.85
N LEU A 31 8.35 -5.97 15.02
CA LEU A 31 9.38 -4.98 15.36
C LEU A 31 9.82 -5.14 16.81
N GLN A 32 10.94 -4.50 17.18
CA GLN A 32 11.39 -4.44 18.58
C GLN A 32 10.36 -3.74 19.50
N SER A 33 9.51 -2.88 18.94
CA SER A 33 8.37 -2.26 19.64
C SER A 33 7.24 -3.25 19.95
N GLY A 34 7.26 -4.46 19.37
CA GLY A 34 6.15 -5.42 19.42
C GLY A 34 5.12 -5.24 18.32
N GLU A 35 5.19 -4.15 17.54
CA GLU A 35 4.28 -3.91 16.42
C GLU A 35 4.54 -4.89 15.27
N ILE A 36 3.46 -5.34 14.62
CA ILE A 36 3.55 -6.17 13.41
C ILE A 36 3.62 -5.25 12.20
N VAL A 37 4.51 -5.57 11.27
CA VAL A 37 4.57 -4.96 9.94
C VAL A 37 4.56 -6.07 8.91
N SER A 38 3.73 -5.90 7.89
CA SER A 38 3.68 -6.79 6.74
C SER A 38 4.28 -6.11 5.51
N SER A 39 4.83 -6.90 4.59
CA SER A 39 5.29 -6.41 3.30
C SER A 39 5.13 -7.45 2.21
N PHE A 40 4.83 -7.02 1.00
CA PHE A 40 4.76 -7.85 -0.21
C PHE A 40 5.15 -7.00 -1.42
N ASP A 41 5.48 -7.64 -2.54
CA ASP A 41 5.69 -6.96 -3.80
C ASP A 41 4.45 -7.14 -4.69
N MET A 42 4.02 -6.07 -5.35
CA MET A 42 2.97 -6.14 -6.37
C MET A 42 3.45 -5.58 -7.69
N ALA A 43 2.76 -5.95 -8.77
CA ALA A 43 2.99 -5.39 -10.07
C ALA A 43 1.71 -4.83 -10.69
N THR A 44 1.79 -3.60 -11.17
CA THR A 44 0.77 -3.01 -12.05
C THR A 44 1.14 -3.31 -13.50
N HIS A 45 0.12 -3.56 -14.32
CA HIS A 45 0.28 -3.72 -15.76
C HIS A 45 -0.24 -2.46 -16.44
N VAL A 46 0.68 -1.68 -16.99
CA VAL A 46 0.41 -0.44 -17.72
C VAL A 46 0.89 -0.60 -19.17
N GLU A 47 0.62 0.39 -20.03
CA GLU A 47 1.01 0.35 -21.44
C GLU A 47 2.53 0.13 -21.63
N SER A 48 3.36 0.77 -20.80
CA SER A 48 4.81 0.61 -20.83
C SER A 48 5.31 -0.72 -20.27
N GLY A 49 4.40 -1.62 -19.88
CA GLY A 49 4.70 -2.95 -19.37
C GLY A 49 4.39 -3.11 -17.88
N ARG A 50 5.12 -4.04 -17.25
CA ARG A 50 4.91 -4.45 -15.86
C ARG A 50 5.80 -3.64 -14.94
N ILE A 51 5.20 -2.88 -14.02
CA ILE A 51 5.93 -2.06 -13.04
C ILE A 51 5.78 -2.73 -11.67
N SER A 52 6.90 -3.17 -11.09
CA SER A 52 6.93 -3.80 -9.77
C SER A 52 7.24 -2.76 -8.69
N VAL A 53 6.55 -2.85 -7.56
CA VAL A 53 6.72 -1.96 -6.42
C VAL A 53 6.58 -2.73 -5.09
N PRO A 54 7.50 -2.50 -4.13
CA PRO A 54 7.37 -3.03 -2.79
C PRO A 54 6.29 -2.26 -2.03
N VAL A 55 5.42 -3.00 -1.36
CA VAL A 55 4.33 -2.49 -0.51
C VAL A 55 4.60 -2.93 0.93
N ALA A 56 4.44 -2.01 1.86
CA ALA A 56 4.51 -2.27 3.29
C ALA A 56 3.25 -1.72 3.98
N LEU A 57 2.82 -2.36 5.06
CA LEU A 57 1.67 -1.93 5.86
C LEU A 57 1.88 -2.26 7.34
N ALA A 58 1.26 -1.45 8.20
CA ALA A 58 1.16 -1.76 9.61
C ALA A 58 0.16 -2.90 9.83
N GLY A 59 0.48 -3.80 10.74
CA GLY A 59 -0.34 -4.96 11.08
C GLY A 59 -0.17 -6.15 10.15
N GLU A 60 -1.06 -7.13 10.33
CA GLU A 60 -1.12 -8.38 9.60
C GLU A 60 -1.71 -8.19 8.19
N CYS A 61 -1.31 -9.05 7.25
CA CYS A 61 -1.77 -9.02 5.86
C CYS A 61 -2.25 -10.41 5.42
N ASP A 62 -3.18 -10.99 6.16
CA ASP A 62 -3.57 -12.41 5.99
C ASP A 62 -4.43 -12.68 4.76
N THR A 63 -4.90 -11.62 4.09
CA THR A 63 -5.91 -11.73 3.02
C THR A 63 -5.34 -11.68 1.62
N THR A 64 -4.01 -11.63 1.49
CA THR A 64 -3.32 -11.37 0.22
C THR A 64 -2.35 -12.50 -0.08
N HIS A 65 -2.51 -13.15 -1.22
CA HIS A 65 -1.66 -14.24 -1.71
C HIS A 65 -1.06 -13.89 -3.07
N VAL A 66 0.02 -14.56 -3.45
CA VAL A 66 0.57 -14.45 -4.81
C VAL A 66 -0.53 -14.76 -5.83
N GLY A 67 -0.63 -13.92 -6.87
CA GLY A 67 -1.67 -14.00 -7.90
C GLY A 67 -2.95 -13.24 -7.56
N ASP A 68 -3.13 -12.77 -6.32
CA ASP A 68 -4.29 -11.96 -5.99
C ASP A 68 -4.20 -10.58 -6.65
N ASN A 69 -5.29 -10.20 -7.31
CA ASN A 69 -5.48 -8.84 -7.81
C ASN A 69 -6.04 -7.96 -6.69
N VAL A 70 -5.32 -6.90 -6.34
CA VAL A 70 -5.64 -6.01 -5.22
C VAL A 70 -5.58 -4.54 -5.64
N CYS A 71 -6.37 -3.72 -4.95
CA CYS A 71 -6.25 -2.27 -4.93
C CYS A 71 -5.53 -1.86 -3.64
N VAL A 72 -4.43 -1.14 -3.78
CA VAL A 72 -3.67 -0.53 -2.68
C VAL A 72 -3.92 0.96 -2.69
N VAL A 73 -4.19 1.53 -1.52
CA VAL A 73 -4.26 2.97 -1.30
C VAL A 73 -3.32 3.34 -0.16
N GLY A 74 -2.52 4.39 -0.35
CA GLY A 74 -1.57 4.86 0.64
C GLY A 74 -0.65 5.93 0.07
N TYR A 75 0.64 5.91 0.42
CA TYR A 75 1.60 6.95 0.04
C TYR A 75 2.98 6.38 -0.31
N VAL A 76 3.78 7.12 -1.10
CA VAL A 76 5.18 6.74 -1.36
C VAL A 76 6.06 7.19 -0.20
N ARG A 77 7.01 6.35 0.21
CA ARG A 77 8.14 6.82 1.01
C ARG A 77 9.45 6.24 0.51
N ARG A 78 10.53 6.90 0.88
CA ARG A 78 11.87 6.34 0.79
C ARG A 78 12.28 5.83 2.17
N ARG A 79 12.40 4.50 2.31
CA ARG A 79 12.88 3.89 3.55
C ARG A 79 14.39 3.72 3.49
N PHE A 80 15.08 4.25 4.49
CA PHE A 80 16.51 4.07 4.70
C PHE A 80 16.76 2.90 5.66
N PHE A 81 17.76 2.08 5.37
CA PHE A 81 18.15 0.96 6.22
C PHE A 81 19.63 0.62 6.03
N ARG A 82 20.24 -0.02 7.01
CA ARG A 82 21.63 -0.49 6.91
C ARG A 82 21.67 -1.84 6.22
N SER A 83 22.59 -2.01 5.27
CA SER A 83 22.89 -3.28 4.63
C SER A 83 24.37 -3.30 4.25
N GLY A 84 25.08 -4.37 4.60
CA GLY A 84 26.53 -4.43 4.45
C GLY A 84 27.23 -3.27 5.17
N ALA A 85 28.15 -2.60 4.47
CA ALA A 85 28.98 -1.53 5.04
C ALA A 85 28.32 -0.13 5.07
N GLY A 86 27.07 0.03 4.62
CA GLY A 86 26.48 1.37 4.41
C GLY A 86 24.99 1.50 4.69
N VAL A 87 24.53 2.76 4.70
CA VAL A 87 23.11 3.10 4.63
C VAL A 87 22.68 3.02 3.18
N THR A 88 21.63 2.26 2.92
CA THR A 88 20.96 2.17 1.63
C THR A 88 19.51 2.61 1.77
N SER A 89 18.80 2.70 0.64
CA SER A 89 17.41 3.12 0.61
C SER A 89 16.60 2.34 -0.40
N ARG A 90 15.30 2.23 -0.15
CA ARG A 90 14.32 1.68 -1.11
C ARG A 90 13.09 2.60 -1.14
N THR A 91 12.64 2.94 -2.34
CA THR A 91 11.33 3.56 -2.53
C THR A 91 10.28 2.47 -2.43
N GLU A 92 9.28 2.69 -1.57
CA GLU A 92 8.20 1.75 -1.31
C GLU A 92 6.88 2.49 -1.14
N VAL A 93 5.78 1.76 -1.29
CA VAL A 93 4.44 2.25 -0.95
C VAL A 93 4.10 1.79 0.45
N MET A 94 3.76 2.74 1.31
CA MET A 94 3.09 2.46 2.58
C MET A 94 1.60 2.40 2.33
N ALA A 95 1.02 1.22 2.47
CA ALA A 95 -0.40 0.99 2.29
C ALA A 95 -1.15 1.25 3.59
N ASP A 96 -2.17 2.11 3.49
CA ASP A 96 -3.19 2.27 4.52
C ASP A 96 -4.32 1.27 4.32
N GLN A 97 -4.58 0.90 3.06
CA GLN A 97 -5.61 -0.06 2.67
C GLN A 97 -5.10 -1.00 1.59
N VAL A 98 -5.39 -2.30 1.76
CA VAL A 98 -5.20 -3.33 0.74
C VAL A 98 -6.53 -4.06 0.56
N ILE A 99 -7.13 -3.94 -0.62
CA ILE A 99 -8.49 -4.42 -0.89
C ILE A 99 -8.47 -5.35 -2.11
N SER A 100 -8.93 -6.59 -1.94
CA SER A 100 -9.09 -7.51 -3.08
C SER A 100 -10.02 -6.91 -4.15
N MET A 101 -9.61 -6.99 -5.42
CA MET A 101 -10.40 -6.55 -6.57
C MET A 101 -11.67 -7.39 -6.79
N ARG A 102 -11.82 -8.52 -6.09
CA ARG A 102 -13.09 -9.27 -6.00
C ARG A 102 -14.15 -8.49 -5.22
N ARG A 103 -13.75 -7.57 -4.33
CA ARG A 103 -14.62 -6.71 -3.52
C ARG A 103 -14.79 -5.32 -4.17
N ARG A 104 -15.25 -5.28 -5.42
CA ARG A 104 -15.37 -4.06 -6.25
C ARG A 104 -16.10 -2.90 -5.54
N ALA A 105 -17.15 -3.19 -4.79
CA ALA A 105 -17.88 -2.16 -4.04
C ALA A 105 -17.02 -1.48 -2.96
N ASN A 106 -16.20 -2.25 -2.25
CA ASN A 106 -15.29 -1.73 -1.23
C ASN A 106 -14.15 -0.93 -1.87
N VAL A 107 -13.62 -1.40 -3.00
CA VAL A 107 -12.62 -0.67 -3.79
C VAL A 107 -13.18 0.68 -4.21
N ARG A 108 -14.36 0.71 -4.84
CA ARG A 108 -15.02 1.95 -5.26
C ARG A 108 -15.23 2.90 -4.09
N LYS A 109 -15.78 2.41 -2.98
CA LYS A 109 -16.02 3.22 -1.78
C LYS A 109 -14.72 3.83 -1.24
N SER A 110 -13.66 3.04 -1.16
CA SER A 110 -12.35 3.49 -0.66
C SER A 110 -11.73 4.55 -1.57
N VAL A 111 -11.66 4.28 -2.87
CA VAL A 111 -11.08 5.19 -3.87
C VAL A 111 -11.91 6.48 -3.99
N SER A 112 -13.24 6.39 -4.06
CA SER A 112 -14.11 7.59 -4.11
C SER A 112 -13.90 8.49 -2.91
N ARG A 113 -13.83 7.93 -1.70
CA ARG A 113 -13.60 8.71 -0.49
C ARG A 113 -12.28 9.48 -0.54
N VAL A 114 -11.21 8.83 -1.01
CA VAL A 114 -9.89 9.47 -1.10
C VAL A 114 -9.86 10.55 -2.17
N ILE A 115 -10.51 10.33 -3.31
CA ILE A 115 -10.65 11.34 -4.36
C ILE A 115 -11.46 12.53 -3.86
N GLU A 116 -12.57 12.29 -3.14
CA GLU A 116 -13.40 13.35 -2.55
C GLU A 116 -12.61 14.21 -1.56
N HIS A 117 -11.83 13.60 -0.66
CA HIS A 117 -10.96 14.34 0.25
C HIS A 117 -9.86 15.10 -0.49
N LEU A 118 -9.21 14.46 -1.47
CA LEU A 118 -8.17 15.09 -2.29
C LEU A 118 -8.69 16.33 -3.01
N SER A 119 -9.88 16.24 -3.61
CA SER A 119 -10.54 17.37 -4.27
C SER A 119 -10.83 18.51 -3.29
N ALA A 120 -11.33 18.19 -2.10
CA ALA A 120 -11.60 19.18 -1.07
C ALA A 120 -10.32 19.91 -0.61
N ASP A 121 -9.24 19.16 -0.36
CA ASP A 121 -7.97 19.70 0.16
C ASP A 121 -7.17 20.49 -0.89
N LEU A 122 -7.31 20.14 -2.18
CA LEU A 122 -6.68 20.86 -3.29
C LEU A 122 -7.56 21.97 -3.88
N GLU A 123 -8.79 22.13 -3.40
CA GLU A 123 -9.79 23.06 -3.94
C GLU A 123 -10.09 22.84 -5.45
N ILE A 124 -10.13 21.57 -5.91
CA ILE A 124 -10.38 21.17 -7.32
C ILE A 124 -11.58 20.25 -7.53
#